data_AF-A0A085LQ58-F1
#
_entry.id   AF-A0A085LQ58-F1
#
_cell.length_a   1.000
_cell.length_b   1.000
_cell.length_c   1.000
_cell.angle_alpha   90.00
_cell.angle_beta   90.00
_cell.angle_gamma   90.00
#
_symmetry.space_group_name_H-M   'P 1'
#
loop_
_entity.id
_entity.type
_entity.pdbx_description
1 polymer ?
#
loop_
_entity_poly.entity_id
_entity_poly.type
_entity_poly.pdbx_seq_one_letter_code
_entity_poly.pdbx_strand_id
1 'polypeptide(L)'
;MRQPQRTNAALPCPDNSPNRILHERREPLRLPRGFFSQKQGAPMGSLSPVLAEPFMEHMEEKAFSTRAPKFPIKAFKRYVDDIFAIIRRSSEQPFLDHLNRLFADTICFTMEVEQHRRLPFLGTLLIRKETNISSQVYRKSTNTDHFVHYMSNHPLGVKHGLIISLVDRAYHLCDPQFLDRELRHIKTVLHHNGYPHRLIDSTVARRLRHLDSPGTPHDLHRTQRSPSLCPSIRASVTRSCRCQETSVSYSVTANRPT
;
A
#
# COMPACT_ATOMS: atom_id res chain seq x y z
N MET A 1 -56.35 51.39 -11.82
CA MET A 1 -55.95 51.00 -13.19
C MET A 1 -54.88 51.96 -13.69
N ARG A 2 -53.64 51.50 -13.81
CA ARG A 2 -52.53 52.02 -14.64
C ARG A 2 -51.37 51.04 -14.46
N GLN A 3 -51.02 50.31 -15.52
CA GLN A 3 -49.84 49.45 -15.55
C GLN A 3 -48.56 50.31 -15.64
N PRO A 4 -47.42 49.84 -15.12
CA PRO A 4 -46.12 50.28 -15.59
C PRO A 4 -45.31 49.14 -16.23
N GLN A 5 -45.01 49.37 -17.51
CA GLN A 5 -43.73 49.22 -18.22
C GLN A 5 -42.88 47.95 -18.02
N ARG A 6 -42.74 47.20 -19.15
CA ARG A 6 -41.70 46.21 -19.43
C ARG A 6 -40.33 46.90 -19.56
N THR A 7 -39.35 46.46 -18.79
CA THR A 7 -37.93 46.66 -19.08
C THR A 7 -37.32 45.34 -19.55
N ASN A 8 -36.88 45.31 -20.81
CA ASN A 8 -36.03 44.25 -21.36
C ASN A 8 -34.65 44.34 -20.70
N ALA A 9 -34.26 43.33 -19.93
CA ALA A 9 -32.88 43.11 -19.51
C ALA A 9 -32.34 41.88 -20.26
N ALA A 10 -31.28 42.12 -21.05
CA ALA A 10 -30.58 41.12 -21.82
C ALA A 10 -29.99 40.02 -20.91
N LEU A 11 -30.09 38.78 -21.36
CA LEU A 11 -29.42 37.62 -20.75
C LEU A 11 -27.89 37.76 -20.93
N PRO A 12 -27.07 37.65 -19.88
CA PRO A 12 -25.63 37.45 -20.03
C PRO A 12 -25.34 35.99 -20.40
N CYS A 13 -24.42 35.81 -21.35
CA CYS A 13 -23.93 34.52 -21.82
C CYS A 13 -23.37 33.64 -20.67
N PRO A 14 -23.46 32.31 -20.77
CA PRO A 14 -22.89 31.41 -19.77
C PRO A 14 -21.36 31.45 -19.80
N ASP A 15 -20.79 31.76 -18.64
CA ASP A 15 -19.36 31.71 -18.35
C ASP A 15 -18.86 30.25 -18.40
N ASN A 16 -17.95 29.98 -19.34
CA ASN A 16 -17.47 28.66 -19.71
C ASN A 16 -16.19 28.32 -18.94
N SER A 17 -16.27 28.38 -17.61
CA SER A 17 -15.18 28.02 -16.71
C SER A 17 -15.15 26.50 -16.45
N PRO A 18 -14.02 25.79 -16.69
CA PRO A 18 -13.97 24.32 -16.70
C PRO A 18 -14.02 23.62 -15.32
N ASN A 19 -14.32 24.34 -14.24
CA ASN A 19 -14.22 23.83 -12.86
C ASN A 19 -15.53 23.27 -12.28
N ARG A 20 -16.49 22.83 -13.11
CA ARG A 20 -17.81 22.41 -12.62
C ARG A 20 -18.15 20.94 -12.87
N ILE A 21 -17.20 20.04 -12.63
CA ILE A 21 -17.47 18.60 -12.59
C ILE A 21 -16.95 18.06 -11.25
N LEU A 22 -17.83 17.31 -10.58
CA LEU A 22 -17.73 16.71 -9.22
C LEU A 22 -18.22 17.60 -8.05
N HIS A 23 -19.51 17.93 -8.06
CA HIS A 23 -20.25 18.00 -6.78
C HIS A 23 -20.58 16.58 -6.34
N GLU A 24 -19.56 15.83 -5.93
CA GLU A 24 -19.74 14.58 -5.22
C GLU A 24 -20.40 14.89 -3.87
N ARG A 25 -21.50 14.21 -3.55
CA ARG A 25 -22.20 14.39 -2.28
C ARG A 25 -21.22 14.10 -1.16
N ARG A 26 -20.85 15.13 -0.41
CA ARG A 26 -19.96 15.02 0.75
C ARG A 26 -20.74 14.32 1.86
N GLU A 27 -20.61 13.01 1.97
CA GLU A 27 -21.16 12.26 3.09
C GLU A 27 -20.39 12.64 4.37
N PRO A 28 -21.02 13.32 5.34
CA PRO A 28 -20.33 13.78 6.54
C PRO A 28 -20.02 12.60 7.48
N LEU A 29 -18.83 12.61 8.07
CA LEU A 29 -18.46 11.68 9.12
C LEU A 29 -19.31 11.98 10.37
N ARG A 30 -20.10 10.99 10.78
CA ARG A 30 -20.94 11.07 11.98
C ARG A 30 -20.18 10.54 13.18
N LEU A 31 -19.84 11.43 14.10
CA LEU A 31 -19.32 11.09 15.43
C LEU A 31 -20.41 11.38 16.48
N PRO A 32 -20.33 10.80 17.70
CA PRO A 32 -21.34 11.03 18.75
C PRO A 32 -21.58 12.51 19.09
N ARG A 33 -20.64 13.39 18.73
CA ARG A 33 -20.67 14.83 19.02
C ARG A 33 -20.97 15.73 17.80
N GLY A 34 -21.33 15.17 16.62
CA GLY A 34 -21.74 15.97 15.46
C GLY A 34 -21.26 15.45 14.10
N PHE A 35 -21.48 16.28 13.08
CA PHE A 35 -21.09 16.02 11.69
C PHE A 35 -19.83 16.79 11.32
N PHE A 36 -18.85 16.08 10.75
CA PHE A 36 -17.61 16.68 10.26
C PHE A 36 -17.49 16.46 8.75
N SER A 37 -17.07 17.50 8.03
CA SER A 37 -16.83 17.43 6.58
C SER A 37 -15.33 17.35 6.30
N GLN A 38 -14.93 16.34 5.53
CA GLN A 38 -13.56 16.24 5.03
C GLN A 38 -13.33 17.33 3.98
N LYS A 39 -12.39 18.23 4.26
CA LYS A 39 -12.05 19.35 3.37
C LYS A 39 -11.03 19.00 2.30
N GLN A 40 -10.19 17.99 2.54
CA GLN A 40 -9.09 17.61 1.66
C GLN A 40 -8.77 16.12 1.82
N GLY A 41 -8.38 15.47 0.72
CA GLY A 41 -8.16 14.02 0.64
C GLY A 41 -9.44 13.21 0.48
N ALA A 42 -9.30 11.97 0.04
CA ALA A 42 -10.40 11.02 -0.03
C ALA A 42 -10.68 10.42 1.37
N PRO A 43 -11.94 10.07 1.69
CA PRO A 43 -12.27 9.39 2.94
C PRO A 43 -11.63 8.00 2.96
N MET A 44 -10.95 7.67 4.06
CA MET A 44 -10.35 6.34 4.24
C MET A 44 -11.45 5.27 4.16
N GLY A 45 -11.37 4.41 3.16
CA GLY A 45 -12.41 3.41 2.90
C GLY A 45 -12.28 2.77 1.53
N SER A 46 -13.28 1.98 1.15
CA SER A 46 -13.25 1.14 -0.05
C SER A 46 -13.05 1.89 -1.36
N LEU A 47 -13.46 3.16 -1.44
CA LEU A 47 -13.35 3.97 -2.65
C LEU A 47 -12.04 4.79 -2.73
N SER A 48 -11.38 5.01 -1.59
CA SER A 48 -10.17 5.85 -1.52
C SER A 48 -9.05 5.39 -2.45
N PRO A 49 -8.69 4.09 -2.54
CA PRO A 49 -7.61 3.66 -3.42
C PRO A 49 -7.93 3.88 -4.90
N VAL A 50 -9.21 3.69 -5.28
CA VAL A 50 -9.67 3.90 -6.66
C VAL A 50 -9.58 5.37 -7.05
N LEU A 51 -9.89 6.28 -6.12
CA LEU A 51 -9.78 7.72 -6.35
C LEU A 51 -8.34 8.23 -6.27
N ALA A 52 -7.46 7.56 -5.50
CA ALA A 52 -6.05 7.90 -5.41
C ALA A 52 -5.28 7.52 -6.69
N GLU A 53 -5.73 6.49 -7.40
CA GLU A 53 -5.04 5.93 -8.56
C GLU A 53 -4.80 6.96 -9.69
N PRO A 54 -5.80 7.72 -10.18
CA PRO A 54 -5.58 8.71 -11.24
C PRO A 54 -4.68 9.88 -10.80
N PHE A 55 -4.74 10.25 -9.52
CA PHE A 55 -3.85 11.28 -8.99
C PHE A 55 -2.39 10.82 -9.00
N MET A 56 -2.14 9.59 -8.54
CA MET A 56 -0.80 9.01 -8.53
C MET A 56 -0.28 8.77 -9.96
N GLU A 57 -1.14 8.39 -10.90
CA GLU A 57 -0.80 8.27 -12.33
C GLU A 57 -0.40 9.63 -12.93
N HIS A 58 -1.20 10.68 -12.73
CA HIS A 58 -0.86 12.04 -13.15
C HIS A 58 0.45 12.54 -12.52
N MET A 59 0.72 12.13 -11.29
CA MET A 59 1.97 12.47 -10.61
C MET A 59 3.18 11.76 -11.22
N GLU A 60 3.06 10.47 -11.58
CA GLU A 60 4.08 9.74 -12.33
C GLU A 60 4.34 10.37 -13.71
N GLU A 61 3.28 10.72 -14.45
CA GLU A 61 3.39 11.39 -15.73
C GLU A 61 4.19 12.68 -15.60
N LYS A 62 3.86 13.55 -14.63
CA LYS A 62 4.63 14.77 -14.40
C LYS A 62 6.07 14.48 -13.97
N ALA A 63 6.28 13.48 -13.11
CA ALA A 63 7.61 13.13 -12.63
C ALA A 63 8.55 12.68 -13.75
N PHE A 64 8.01 12.02 -14.78
CA PHE A 64 8.77 11.38 -15.87
C PHE A 64 8.53 11.98 -17.26
N SER A 65 7.71 13.03 -17.39
CA SER A 65 7.36 13.69 -18.66
C SER A 65 8.53 14.34 -19.43
N THR A 66 9.72 14.43 -18.84
CA THR A 66 10.88 15.03 -19.52
C THR A 66 11.52 14.04 -20.49
N ARG A 67 11.75 14.46 -21.73
CA ARG A 67 12.31 13.67 -22.85
C ARG A 67 13.72 13.09 -22.59
N ALA A 68 14.34 13.47 -21.48
CA ALA A 68 15.53 12.84 -20.91
C ALA A 68 15.25 12.56 -19.41
N PRO A 69 15.45 11.33 -18.91
CA PRO A 69 15.29 11.06 -17.49
C PRO A 69 16.30 11.89 -16.70
N LYS A 70 15.83 12.89 -15.93
CA LYS A 70 16.68 13.62 -14.96
C LYS A 70 17.40 12.67 -14.01
N PHE A 71 16.82 11.49 -13.78
CA PHE A 71 17.37 10.45 -12.94
C PHE A 71 17.42 9.13 -13.73
N PRO A 72 18.54 8.39 -13.69
CA PRO A 72 18.63 7.06 -14.28
C PRO A 72 17.89 6.04 -13.40
N ILE A 73 16.58 5.91 -13.65
CA ILE A 73 15.71 4.98 -12.95
C ILE A 73 15.74 3.63 -13.67
N LYS A 74 16.21 2.60 -12.97
CA LYS A 74 16.26 1.22 -13.51
C LYS A 74 14.94 0.48 -13.34
N ALA A 75 14.20 0.79 -12.27
CA ALA A 75 12.88 0.25 -12.04
C ALA A 75 12.06 1.23 -11.21
N PHE A 76 10.77 1.32 -11.52
CA PHE A 76 9.77 2.06 -10.77
C PHE A 76 8.49 1.21 -10.72
N LYS A 77 7.98 0.94 -9.53
CA LYS A 77 6.78 0.14 -9.28
C LYS A 77 5.99 0.77 -8.16
N ARG A 78 4.70 1.02 -8.38
CA ARG A 78 3.80 1.62 -7.39
C ARG A 78 2.75 0.61 -6.94
N TYR A 79 2.35 0.73 -5.67
CA TYR A 79 1.20 0.09 -5.06
C TYR A 79 0.40 1.17 -4.32
N VAL A 80 -0.69 1.65 -4.93
CA VAL A 80 -1.46 2.82 -4.45
C VAL A 80 -0.53 4.01 -4.23
N ASP A 81 -0.11 4.30 -3.01
CA ASP A 81 0.75 5.41 -2.61
C ASP A 81 2.18 4.98 -2.21
N ASP A 82 2.44 3.68 -2.07
CA ASP A 82 3.76 3.12 -1.80
C ASP A 82 4.51 2.82 -3.11
N ILE A 83 5.71 3.35 -3.24
CA ILE A 83 6.55 3.23 -4.43
C ILE A 83 7.80 2.43 -4.08
N PHE A 84 8.14 1.46 -4.93
CA PHE A 84 9.43 0.81 -4.97
C PHE A 84 10.20 1.28 -6.20
N ALA A 85 11.44 1.73 -6.01
CA ALA A 85 12.26 2.16 -7.12
C ALA A 85 13.74 1.78 -6.96
N ILE A 86 14.42 1.68 -8.10
CA ILE A 86 15.85 1.41 -8.20
C ILE A 86 16.48 2.54 -8.98
N ILE A 87 17.36 3.30 -8.34
CA ILE A 87 18.09 4.42 -8.96
C ILE A 87 19.58 4.25 -8.78
N ARG A 88 20.34 5.14 -9.43
CA ARG A 88 21.78 5.26 -9.19
C ARG A 88 22.04 5.74 -7.76
N ARG A 89 23.07 5.17 -7.13
CA ARG A 89 23.62 5.63 -5.85
C ARG A 89 23.92 7.12 -5.89
N SER A 90 23.69 7.79 -4.78
CA SER A 90 23.90 9.23 -4.60
C SER A 90 22.88 10.12 -5.33
N SER A 91 21.79 9.54 -5.83
CA SER A 91 20.67 10.28 -6.45
C SER A 91 19.39 10.24 -5.61
N GLU A 92 19.44 9.67 -4.41
CA GLU A 92 18.31 9.45 -3.51
C GLU A 92 17.66 10.77 -3.08
N GLN A 93 18.43 11.70 -2.50
CA GLN A 93 17.91 12.99 -2.05
C GLN A 93 17.42 13.87 -3.21
N PRO A 94 18.19 14.05 -4.31
CA PRO A 94 17.70 14.80 -5.47
C PRO A 94 16.41 14.23 -6.07
N PHE A 95 16.25 12.90 -6.05
CA PHE A 95 15.04 12.24 -6.51
C PHE A 95 13.86 12.53 -5.56
N LEU A 96 14.06 12.41 -4.24
CA LEU A 96 13.06 12.73 -3.24
C LEU A 96 12.59 14.20 -3.35
N ASP A 97 13.54 15.12 -3.46
CA ASP A 97 13.27 16.56 -3.61
C ASP A 97 12.55 16.87 -4.93
N HIS A 98 12.83 16.11 -5.99
CA HIS A 98 12.08 16.20 -7.24
C HIS A 98 10.63 15.79 -7.03
N LEU A 99 10.36 14.65 -6.39
CA LEU A 99 8.99 14.19 -6.12
C LEU A 99 8.22 15.20 -5.25
N ASN A 100 8.85 15.68 -4.18
CA ASN A 100 8.24 16.62 -3.24
C ASN A 100 7.94 18.00 -3.83
N ARG A 101 8.65 18.41 -4.89
CA ARG A 101 8.39 19.69 -5.57
C ARG A 101 7.21 19.65 -6.53
N LEU A 102 6.80 18.46 -7.02
CA LEU A 102 5.73 18.37 -8.02
C LEU A 102 4.37 18.84 -7.46
N PHE A 103 4.12 18.54 -6.19
CA PHE A 103 2.84 18.79 -5.52
C PHE A 103 3.05 19.12 -4.03
N ALA A 104 3.92 20.09 -3.73
CA ALA A 104 4.36 20.43 -2.38
C ALA A 104 3.21 20.70 -1.39
N ASP A 105 2.09 21.27 -1.86
CA ASP A 105 0.93 21.63 -1.03
C ASP A 105 -0.09 20.49 -0.86
N THR A 106 0.11 19.37 -1.55
CA THR A 106 -0.87 18.27 -1.61
C THR A 106 -0.34 16.98 -0.98
N ILE A 107 0.91 16.60 -1.30
CA ILE A 107 1.48 15.31 -0.92
C ILE A 107 2.98 15.46 -0.66
N CYS A 108 3.46 14.85 0.42
CA CYS A 108 4.87 14.84 0.79
C CYS A 108 5.36 13.40 0.89
N PHE A 109 6.40 13.07 0.15
CA PHE A 109 7.03 11.77 0.14
C PHE A 109 8.14 11.68 1.19
N THR A 110 8.21 10.49 1.79
CA THR A 110 9.34 10.05 2.62
C THR A 110 10.01 8.87 1.94
N MET A 111 11.31 8.67 2.16
CA MET A 111 12.09 7.62 1.51
C MET A 111 12.82 6.76 2.55
N GLU A 112 12.71 5.44 2.41
CA GLU A 112 13.59 4.48 3.08
C GLU A 112 14.58 3.90 2.06
N VAL A 113 15.87 4.03 2.34
CA VAL A 113 16.93 3.56 1.47
C VAL A 113 17.38 2.17 1.91
N GLU A 114 17.69 1.29 0.97
CA GLU A 114 18.22 -0.05 1.26
C GLU A 114 19.51 0.03 2.10
N GLN A 115 19.49 -0.63 3.26
CA GLN A 115 20.64 -0.72 4.17
C GLN A 115 21.02 -2.18 4.37
N HIS A 116 22.31 -2.50 4.31
CA HIS A 116 22.81 -3.88 4.51
C HIS A 116 22.08 -4.93 3.64
N ARG A 117 21.79 -4.57 2.38
CA ARG A 117 21.02 -5.39 1.43
C ARG A 117 19.59 -5.69 1.88
N ARG A 118 19.01 -4.84 2.74
CA ARG A 118 17.67 -5.00 3.31
C ARG A 118 16.84 -3.76 3.09
N LEU A 119 15.59 -3.95 2.68
CA LEU A 119 14.62 -2.86 2.48
C LEU A 119 13.23 -3.30 2.94
N PRO A 120 12.62 -2.62 3.91
CA PRO A 120 11.20 -2.79 4.23
C PRO A 120 10.29 -2.26 3.10
N PHE A 121 9.29 -3.05 2.69
CA PHE A 121 8.29 -2.63 1.70
C PHE A 121 6.99 -3.45 1.84
N LEU A 122 5.83 -2.80 1.88
CA LEU A 122 4.50 -3.44 1.99
C LEU A 122 4.40 -4.51 3.10
N GLY A 123 5.01 -4.24 4.26
CA GLY A 123 5.05 -5.17 5.39
C GLY A 123 5.94 -6.40 5.16
N THR A 124 6.83 -6.36 4.19
CA THR A 124 7.80 -7.41 3.85
C THR A 124 9.21 -6.86 3.96
N LEU A 125 10.17 -7.67 4.40
CA LEU A 125 11.58 -7.32 4.36
C LEU A 125 12.18 -7.95 3.12
N LEU A 126 12.57 -7.11 2.16
CA LEU A 126 13.28 -7.53 0.96
C LEU A 126 14.76 -7.67 1.29
N ILE A 127 15.34 -8.83 0.99
CA ILE A 127 16.73 -9.17 1.25
C ILE A 127 17.39 -9.47 -0.08
N ARG A 128 18.28 -8.58 -0.51
CA ARG A 128 19.00 -8.70 -1.77
C ARG A 128 20.11 -9.75 -1.65
N LYS A 129 20.00 -10.81 -2.46
CA LYS A 129 21.07 -11.79 -2.68
C LYS A 129 21.79 -11.45 -3.99
N GLU A 130 22.85 -12.19 -4.31
CA GLU A 130 23.66 -11.96 -5.52
C GLU A 130 22.83 -12.11 -6.79
N THR A 131 21.98 -13.14 -6.85
CA THR A 131 21.25 -13.50 -8.07
C THR A 131 19.74 -13.28 -7.98
N ASN A 132 19.18 -13.11 -6.78
CA ASN A 132 17.74 -12.96 -6.56
C ASN A 132 17.43 -12.07 -5.34
N ILE A 133 16.14 -11.92 -5.03
CA ILE A 133 15.68 -11.39 -3.74
C ILE A 133 15.09 -12.53 -2.94
N SER A 134 15.36 -12.52 -1.64
CA SER A 134 14.55 -13.22 -0.68
C SER A 134 13.65 -12.30 0.11
N SER A 135 12.47 -12.79 0.50
CA SER A 135 11.55 -12.01 1.32
C SER A 135 11.13 -12.75 2.58
N GLN A 136 10.85 -11.99 3.63
CA GLN A 136 10.25 -12.46 4.87
C GLN A 136 9.29 -11.42 5.42
N VAL A 137 8.42 -11.79 6.34
CA VAL A 137 7.56 -10.84 7.05
C VAL A 137 8.41 -9.79 7.77
N TYR A 138 8.07 -8.51 7.58
CA TYR A 138 8.66 -7.40 8.32
C TYR A 138 7.73 -6.98 9.47
N ARG A 139 8.33 -6.71 10.63
CA ARG A 139 7.68 -6.15 11.81
C ARG A 139 8.39 -4.84 12.12
N LYS A 140 7.64 -3.74 12.21
CA LYS A 140 8.17 -2.44 12.67
C LYS A 140 8.63 -2.56 14.12
N SER A 141 9.56 -1.72 14.56
CA SER A 141 10.01 -1.68 15.96
C SER A 141 8.89 -1.41 16.96
N THR A 142 7.81 -0.76 16.51
CA THR A 142 6.61 -0.47 17.29
C THR A 142 5.60 -1.62 17.34
N ASN A 143 5.85 -2.73 16.65
CA ASN A 143 4.97 -3.89 16.66
C ASN A 143 5.06 -4.61 18.02
N THR A 144 3.94 -4.66 18.74
CA THR A 144 3.83 -5.24 20.09
C THR A 144 3.39 -6.69 20.11
N ASP A 145 3.09 -7.29 18.94
CA ASP A 145 2.52 -8.64 18.84
C ASP A 145 1.20 -8.83 19.63
N HIS A 146 0.52 -7.73 19.95
CA HIS A 146 -0.83 -7.77 20.51
C HIS A 146 -1.86 -7.92 19.41
N PHE A 147 -2.62 -9.01 19.50
CA PHE A 147 -3.76 -9.29 18.66
C PHE A 147 -5.05 -9.34 19.50
N VAL A 148 -6.16 -9.65 18.84
CA VAL A 148 -7.44 -9.87 19.53
C VAL A 148 -7.28 -11.02 20.52
N HIS A 149 -7.35 -10.74 21.81
CA HIS A 149 -7.25 -11.78 22.84
C HIS A 149 -8.38 -12.81 22.70
N TYR A 150 -8.08 -14.10 22.91
CA TYR A 150 -9.03 -15.19 22.70
C TYR A 150 -10.30 -15.09 23.56
N MET A 151 -10.21 -14.51 24.76
CA MET A 151 -11.36 -14.30 25.67
C MET A 151 -12.15 -13.01 25.39
N SER A 152 -11.73 -12.19 24.43
CA SER A 152 -12.46 -10.96 24.10
C SER A 152 -13.85 -11.25 23.51
N ASN A 153 -14.78 -10.28 23.58
CA ASN A 153 -16.14 -10.39 23.03
C ASN A 153 -16.20 -10.28 21.48
N HIS A 154 -15.18 -10.76 20.78
CA HIS A 154 -15.18 -10.85 19.32
C HIS A 154 -15.77 -12.19 18.88
N PRO A 155 -16.52 -12.22 17.75
CA PRO A 155 -17.02 -13.46 17.17
C PRO A 155 -15.89 -14.46 16.92
N LEU A 156 -16.18 -15.76 17.09
CA LEU A 156 -15.20 -16.83 16.86
C LEU A 156 -14.64 -16.79 15.43
N GLY A 157 -15.46 -16.41 14.44
CA GLY A 157 -15.02 -16.24 13.05
C GLY A 157 -13.88 -15.24 12.89
N VAL A 158 -13.88 -14.13 13.66
CA VAL A 158 -12.79 -13.14 13.65
C VAL A 158 -11.52 -13.75 14.24
N LYS A 159 -11.65 -14.49 15.36
CA LYS A 159 -10.52 -15.13 16.03
C LYS A 159 -9.88 -16.21 15.16
N HIS A 160 -10.69 -17.03 14.49
CA HIS A 160 -10.21 -18.00 13.49
C HIS A 160 -9.61 -17.31 12.26
N GLY A 161 -10.28 -16.27 11.76
CA GLY A 161 -9.82 -15.48 10.63
C GLY A 161 -8.45 -14.85 10.88
N LEU A 162 -8.16 -14.42 12.11
CA LEU A 162 -6.84 -13.94 12.49
C LEU A 162 -5.76 -14.99 12.24
N ILE A 163 -5.94 -16.22 12.75
CA ILE A 163 -4.96 -17.31 12.57
C ILE A 163 -4.74 -17.56 11.08
N ILE A 164 -5.82 -17.66 10.31
CA ILE A 164 -5.77 -17.88 8.86
C ILE A 164 -5.00 -16.74 8.17
N SER A 165 -5.31 -15.48 8.50
CA SER A 165 -4.68 -14.32 7.88
C SER A 165 -3.18 -14.23 8.15
N LEU A 166 -2.74 -14.61 9.36
CA LEU A 166 -1.33 -14.65 9.71
C LEU A 166 -0.59 -15.75 8.95
N VAL A 167 -1.21 -16.93 8.81
CA VAL A 167 -0.64 -18.05 8.03
C VAL A 167 -0.57 -17.71 6.55
N ASP A 168 -1.63 -17.15 5.97
CA ASP A 168 -1.66 -16.71 4.57
C ASP A 168 -0.58 -15.66 4.30
N ARG A 169 -0.45 -14.69 5.21
CA ARG A 169 0.59 -13.67 5.15
C ARG A 169 1.98 -14.30 5.19
N ALA A 170 2.25 -15.22 6.10
CA ALA A 170 3.54 -15.90 6.17
C ALA A 170 3.82 -16.69 4.88
N TYR A 171 2.85 -17.45 4.40
CA TYR A 171 2.99 -18.31 3.23
C TYR A 171 3.24 -17.51 1.94
N HIS A 172 2.53 -16.39 1.73
CA HIS A 172 2.67 -15.59 0.52
C HIS A 172 3.86 -14.61 0.55
N LEU A 173 4.34 -14.21 1.74
CA LEU A 173 5.43 -13.23 1.86
C LEU A 173 6.80 -13.87 2.08
N CYS A 174 6.88 -15.00 2.79
CA CYS A 174 8.15 -15.62 3.11
C CYS A 174 8.63 -16.53 1.98
N ASP A 175 9.92 -16.48 1.71
CA ASP A 175 10.58 -17.59 1.02
C ASP A 175 10.57 -18.86 1.90
N PRO A 176 10.63 -20.06 1.30
CA PRO A 176 10.59 -21.33 2.03
C PRO A 176 11.58 -21.42 3.20
N GLN A 177 12.78 -20.83 3.05
CA GLN A 177 13.82 -20.80 4.09
C GLN A 177 13.42 -20.02 5.36
N PHE A 178 12.45 -19.11 5.28
CA PHE A 178 11.99 -18.28 6.41
C PHE A 178 10.61 -18.66 6.93
N LEU A 179 9.86 -19.46 6.17
CA LEU A 179 8.46 -19.80 6.48
C LEU A 179 8.33 -20.52 7.82
N ASP A 180 9.15 -21.54 8.09
CA ASP A 180 9.07 -22.29 9.34
C ASP A 180 9.31 -21.40 10.58
N ARG A 181 10.31 -20.52 10.52
CA ARG A 181 10.60 -19.57 11.60
C ARG A 181 9.41 -18.64 11.85
N GLU A 182 8.80 -18.16 10.78
CA GLU A 182 7.64 -17.28 10.85
C GLU A 182 6.42 -17.98 11.43
N LEU A 183 6.15 -19.23 11.01
CA LEU A 183 5.06 -20.05 11.55
C LEU A 183 5.25 -20.34 13.05
N ARG A 184 6.48 -20.64 13.49
CA ARG A 184 6.80 -20.81 14.91
C ARG A 184 6.50 -19.54 15.70
N HIS A 185 6.94 -18.38 15.20
CA HIS A 185 6.65 -17.10 15.84
C HIS A 185 5.14 -16.85 15.92
N ILE A 186 4.37 -17.09 14.85
CA ILE A 186 2.90 -16.94 14.85
C ILE A 186 2.26 -17.79 15.95
N LYS A 187 2.69 -19.05 16.09
CA LYS A 187 2.18 -19.95 17.14
C LYS A 187 2.48 -19.41 18.54
N THR A 188 3.71 -18.96 18.78
CA THR A 188 4.12 -18.36 20.07
C THR A 188 3.28 -17.13 20.41
N VAL A 189 3.11 -16.21 19.45
CA VAL A 189 2.36 -14.98 19.69
C VAL A 189 0.87 -15.27 19.91
N LEU A 190 0.26 -16.15 19.12
CA LEU A 190 -1.15 -16.53 19.33
C LEU A 190 -1.36 -17.17 20.70
N HIS A 191 -0.42 -18.00 21.14
CA HIS A 191 -0.46 -18.57 22.48
C HIS A 191 -0.40 -17.49 23.57
N HIS A 192 0.50 -16.50 23.45
CA HIS A 192 0.54 -15.35 24.37
C HIS A 192 -0.75 -14.52 24.35
N ASN A 193 -1.49 -14.51 23.24
CA ASN A 193 -2.80 -13.87 23.12
C ASN A 193 -3.97 -14.78 23.59
N GLY A 194 -3.67 -15.87 24.30
CA GLY A 194 -4.66 -16.72 24.97
C GLY A 194 -5.31 -17.78 24.07
N TYR A 195 -4.81 -18.00 22.85
CA TYR A 195 -5.38 -19.00 21.95
C TYR A 195 -5.00 -20.44 22.36
N PRO A 196 -5.94 -21.40 22.39
CA PRO A 196 -5.64 -22.78 22.73
C PRO A 196 -4.69 -23.45 21.71
N HIS A 197 -3.66 -24.17 22.19
CA HIS A 197 -2.69 -24.87 21.32
C HIS A 197 -3.35 -25.74 20.25
N ARG A 198 -4.33 -26.57 20.64
CA ARG A 198 -5.05 -27.46 19.70
C ARG A 198 -5.73 -26.67 18.58
N LEU A 199 -6.29 -25.50 18.89
CA LEU A 199 -6.94 -24.64 17.91
C LEU A 199 -5.91 -24.06 16.92
N ILE A 200 -4.78 -23.58 17.44
CA ILE A 200 -3.70 -23.02 16.62
C ILE A 200 -3.16 -24.10 15.67
N ASP A 201 -2.71 -25.24 16.21
CA ASP A 201 -2.05 -26.28 15.42
C ASP A 201 -2.97 -26.88 14.36
N SER A 202 -4.22 -27.19 14.73
CA SER A 202 -5.21 -27.72 13.78
C SER A 202 -5.54 -26.73 12.66
N THR A 203 -5.68 -25.44 12.98
CA THR A 203 -6.00 -24.39 12.00
C THR A 203 -4.82 -24.15 11.06
N VAL A 204 -3.60 -24.04 11.60
CA VAL A 204 -2.37 -23.86 10.81
C VAL A 204 -2.17 -25.04 9.86
N ALA A 205 -2.23 -26.27 10.37
CA ALA A 205 -2.02 -27.47 9.55
C ALA A 205 -3.09 -27.61 8.46
N ARG A 206 -4.37 -27.35 8.80
CA ARG A 206 -5.46 -27.36 7.80
C ARG A 206 -5.27 -26.29 6.74
N ARG A 207 -4.81 -25.10 7.12
CA ARG A 207 -4.63 -23.99 6.17
C ARG A 207 -3.46 -24.25 5.23
N LEU A 208 -2.32 -24.72 5.74
CA LEU A 208 -1.17 -25.08 4.91
C LEU A 208 -1.53 -26.15 3.88
N ARG A 209 -2.22 -27.23 4.27
CA ARG A 209 -2.71 -28.25 3.31
C ARG A 209 -3.56 -27.66 2.20
N HIS A 210 -4.40 -26.68 2.51
CA HIS A 210 -5.21 -25.99 1.51
C HIS A 210 -4.36 -25.11 0.58
N LEU A 211 -3.30 -24.49 1.08
CA LEU A 211 -2.39 -23.65 0.29
C LEU A 211 -1.42 -24.47 -0.58
N ASP A 212 -1.06 -25.66 -0.12
CA ASP A 212 -0.20 -26.63 -0.84
C ASP A 212 -0.97 -27.44 -1.87
N SER A 213 -2.30 -27.52 -1.75
CA SER A 213 -3.16 -28.22 -2.72
C SER A 213 -3.19 -27.44 -4.04
N PRO A 214 -2.98 -28.07 -5.21
CA PRO A 214 -3.16 -27.42 -6.51
C PRO A 214 -4.63 -27.03 -6.69
N GLY A 215 -4.96 -25.77 -6.44
CA GLY A 215 -6.33 -25.25 -6.47
C GLY A 215 -6.84 -24.99 -7.88
N THR A 216 -8.10 -25.36 -8.11
CA THR A 216 -8.92 -25.02 -9.29
C THR A 216 -9.07 -23.50 -9.48
N PRO A 217 -9.41 -23.02 -10.70
CA PRO A 217 -9.25 -21.60 -11.10
C PRO A 217 -10.10 -20.56 -10.34
N HIS A 218 -10.97 -20.97 -9.41
CA HIS A 218 -11.93 -20.07 -8.76
C HIS A 218 -11.34 -19.19 -7.63
N ASP A 219 -10.16 -19.51 -7.09
CA ASP A 219 -9.52 -18.76 -6.00
C ASP A 219 -8.54 -17.66 -6.47
N LEU A 220 -8.33 -17.54 -7.78
CA LEU A 220 -7.45 -16.51 -8.37
C LEU A 220 -7.95 -15.08 -8.12
N HIS A 221 -9.26 -14.87 -7.93
CA HIS A 221 -9.79 -13.52 -7.68
C HIS A 221 -9.67 -13.06 -6.22
N ARG A 222 -9.58 -13.98 -5.25
CA ARG A 222 -9.45 -13.63 -3.82
C ARG A 222 -7.98 -13.47 -3.42
N THR A 223 -7.09 -14.22 -4.07
CA THR A 223 -5.63 -14.18 -3.84
C THR A 223 -4.98 -12.90 -4.36
N GLN A 224 -5.63 -12.19 -5.29
CA GLN A 224 -5.17 -10.86 -5.74
C GLN A 224 -5.29 -9.75 -4.67
N ARG A 225 -5.96 -9.99 -3.54
CA ARG A 225 -6.12 -8.99 -2.45
C ARG A 225 -5.15 -9.19 -1.28
N SER A 226 -4.29 -10.20 -1.31
CA SER A 226 -3.23 -10.40 -0.31
C SER A 226 -1.88 -10.04 -0.94
N PRO A 227 -1.00 -9.28 -0.26
CA PRO A 227 0.13 -8.58 -0.86
C PRO A 227 1.30 -9.54 -1.11
N SER A 228 1.14 -10.58 -1.92
CA SER A 228 2.33 -11.18 -2.52
C SER A 228 3.06 -10.05 -3.23
N LEU A 229 4.33 -9.80 -2.84
CA LEU A 229 5.18 -8.83 -3.49
C LEU A 229 5.01 -9.03 -5.00
N CYS A 230 4.51 -8.03 -5.72
CA CYS A 230 4.11 -8.21 -7.11
C CYS A 230 5.25 -8.97 -7.82
N PRO A 231 5.01 -10.09 -8.51
CA PRO A 231 6.06 -10.82 -9.22
C PRO A 231 6.94 -9.89 -10.08
N SER A 232 6.36 -8.76 -10.52
CA SER A 232 7.03 -7.63 -11.17
C SER A 232 8.17 -6.99 -10.34
N ILE A 233 8.02 -6.77 -9.03
CA ILE A 233 9.06 -6.25 -8.14
C ILE A 233 10.20 -7.28 -8.01
N ARG A 234 9.86 -8.54 -7.73
CA ARG A 234 10.86 -9.63 -7.68
C ARG A 234 11.66 -9.71 -8.99
N ALA A 235 10.98 -9.63 -10.14
CA ALA A 235 11.61 -9.68 -11.45
C ALA A 235 12.45 -8.42 -11.78
N SER A 236 11.97 -7.23 -11.41
CA SER A 236 12.68 -5.96 -11.64
C SER A 236 14.00 -5.90 -10.87
N VAL A 237 14.00 -6.32 -9.60
CA VAL A 237 15.22 -6.33 -8.81
C VAL A 237 16.14 -7.47 -9.22
N THR A 238 15.62 -8.66 -9.54
CA THR A 238 16.44 -9.78 -10.05
C THR A 238 17.21 -9.38 -11.32
N ARG A 239 16.57 -8.64 -12.23
CA ARG A 239 17.25 -8.04 -13.40
C ARG A 239 18.30 -7.02 -12.98
N SER A 240 17.98 -6.16 -12.02
CA SER A 240 18.95 -5.18 -11.50
C SER A 240 20.10 -5.82 -10.70
N CYS A 241 19.92 -7.01 -10.12
CA CYS A 241 20.96 -7.70 -9.36
C CYS A 241 22.17 -8.06 -10.23
N ARG A 242 21.95 -8.32 -11.52
CA ARG A 242 23.02 -8.56 -12.49
C ARG A 242 23.83 -7.31 -12.85
N CYS A 243 23.36 -6.12 -12.48
CA CYS A 243 23.98 -4.83 -12.85
C CYS A 243 24.56 -4.06 -11.66
N GLN A 244 24.89 -4.76 -10.56
CA GLN A 244 25.18 -4.16 -9.26
C GLN A 244 26.64 -3.73 -9.07
N GLU A 245 26.94 -2.47 -9.37
CA GLU A 245 27.87 -1.68 -8.56
C GLU A 245 27.33 -0.26 -8.27
N THR A 246 26.43 0.25 -9.12
CA THR A 246 26.07 1.68 -9.13
C THR A 246 24.65 2.02 -8.69
N SER A 247 23.83 1.06 -8.23
CA SER A 247 22.41 1.30 -7.93
C SER A 247 21.95 0.83 -6.55
N VAL A 248 20.92 1.51 -6.04
CA VAL A 248 20.29 1.27 -4.74
C VAL A 248 18.77 1.21 -4.90
N SER A 249 18.16 0.29 -4.15
CA SER A 249 16.71 0.20 -4.03
C SER A 249 16.20 1.01 -2.85
N TYR A 250 14.99 1.52 -2.96
CA TYR A 250 14.36 2.31 -1.91
C TYR A 250 12.84 2.20 -2.02
N SER A 251 12.17 2.44 -0.89
CA SER A 251 10.73 2.61 -0.83
C SER A 251 10.42 4.08 -0.60
N VAL A 252 9.37 4.57 -1.27
CA VAL A 252 8.87 5.93 -1.07
C VAL A 252 7.40 5.82 -0.67
N THR A 253 7.04 6.45 0.44
CA THR A 253 5.66 6.47 0.93
C THR A 253 5.17 7.90 0.96
N ALA A 254 3.97 8.12 0.43
CA ALA A 254 3.29 9.40 0.51
C ALA A 254 2.71 9.66 1.89
N ASN A 255 2.82 10.91 2.32
CA ASN A 255 2.28 11.42 3.56
C ASN A 255 1.57 12.75 3.30
N ARG A 256 0.78 13.17 4.28
CA ARG A 256 0.20 14.50 4.30
C ARG A 256 1.31 15.53 4.61
N PRO A 257 1.35 16.68 3.90
CA PRO A 257 2.20 17.80 4.31
C PRO A 257 1.85 18.25 5.73
N THR A 258 2.87 18.48 6.56
CA THR A 258 2.75 18.97 7.94
C THR A 258 2.52 20.46 8.00
#